data_AF-A0A9P6D765-F1
#
_entry.id   AF-A0A9P6D765-F1
#
_cell.length_a   1.000
_cell.length_b   1.000
_cell.length_c   1.000
_cell.angle_alpha   90.00
_cell.angle_beta   90.00
_cell.angle_gamma   90.00
#
_symmetry.space_group_name_H-M   'P 1'
#
loop_
_entity.id
_entity.type
_entity.pdbx_description
1 polymer ?
#
loop_
_entity_poly.entity_id
_entity_poly.type
_entity_poly.pdbx_seq_one_letter_code
_entity_poly.pdbx_strand_id
1 'polypeptide(L)'
;MPEKWSSLQEVSKDSAIFHQVVFTLFGVYVWELLVTWDFEWSLLTRRRNFRWPLVSPFFFLCRYCMLLAFLGLILSFSIKEKASFFHALNTFNSWTGNMSILCASTSLMLRTIALWERRKLIIAILGTLCLAHWSLLYRTMFVVVSEWDPITNSCAVVQTDPSMLNITFFFTMGFDFIILVFTAIALLSRHSIRTDLWKLLFQDGLVYFLASFSTNCIPAVRRII
;
A
#
# COMPACT_ATOMS: atom_id res chain seq x y z
N MET A 1 -0.81 26.92 24.21
CA MET A 1 -1.93 26.12 24.74
C MET A 1 -1.68 24.70 24.26
N PRO A 2 -1.59 23.67 25.13
CA PRO A 2 -1.37 22.32 24.65
C PRO A 2 -2.62 21.89 23.88
N GLU A 3 -2.47 21.66 22.58
CA GLU A 3 -3.51 21.12 21.70
C GLU A 3 -3.96 19.78 22.28
N LYS A 4 -5.21 19.70 22.74
CA LYS A 4 -5.79 18.47 23.29
C LYS A 4 -6.35 17.62 22.15
N TRP A 5 -5.44 17.10 21.32
CA TRP A 5 -5.68 16.17 20.20
C TRP A 5 -6.54 14.93 20.56
N SER A 6 -6.77 14.69 21.84
CA SER A 6 -7.57 13.60 22.40
C SER A 6 -8.94 14.03 22.94
N SER A 7 -9.38 15.27 22.67
CA SER A 7 -10.71 15.71 23.07
C SER A 7 -11.80 15.01 22.25
N LEU A 8 -12.91 14.61 22.89
CA LEU A 8 -14.00 13.87 22.23
C LEU A 8 -14.58 14.62 21.02
N GLN A 9 -14.60 15.95 21.09
CA GLN A 9 -15.06 16.82 20.00
C GLN A 9 -14.11 16.79 18.80
N GLU A 10 -12.79 16.82 19.01
CA GLU A 10 -11.82 16.70 17.92
C GLU A 10 -11.89 15.31 17.27
N VAL A 11 -11.93 14.24 18.05
CA VAL A 11 -12.06 12.87 17.53
C VAL A 11 -13.33 12.70 16.68
N SER A 12 -14.44 13.30 17.10
CA SER A 12 -15.69 13.26 16.32
C SER A 12 -15.61 14.04 15.00
N LYS A 13 -14.90 15.17 14.98
CA LYS A 13 -14.66 15.95 13.76
C LYS A 13 -13.71 15.20 12.81
N ASP A 14 -12.63 14.65 13.33
CA ASP A 14 -11.63 13.91 12.57
C ASP A 14 -12.23 12.66 11.93
N SER A 15 -13.08 11.92 12.66
CA SER A 15 -13.79 10.77 12.10
C SER A 15 -14.76 11.14 10.97
N ALA A 16 -15.45 12.28 11.07
CA ALA A 16 -16.32 12.77 10.00
C ALA A 16 -15.53 13.20 8.75
N ILE A 17 -14.41 13.92 8.94
CA ILE A 17 -13.51 14.32 7.85
C ILE A 17 -12.90 13.07 7.19
N PHE A 18 -12.43 12.12 7.99
CA PHE A 18 -11.88 10.85 7.49
C PHE A 18 -12.88 10.11 6.59
N HIS A 19 -14.14 10.03 7.01
CA HIS A 19 -15.20 9.40 6.24
C HIS A 19 -15.39 10.07 4.86
N GLN A 20 -15.42 11.40 4.83
CA GLN A 20 -15.53 12.17 3.57
C GLN A 20 -14.32 11.97 2.66
N VAL A 21 -13.12 11.95 3.23
CA VAL A 21 -11.87 11.70 2.49
C VAL A 21 -11.88 10.31 1.89
N VAL A 22 -12.26 9.28 2.64
CA VAL A 22 -12.35 7.89 2.14
C VAL A 22 -13.32 7.78 0.95
N PHE A 23 -14.50 8.40 1.03
CA PHE A 23 -15.45 8.42 -0.09
C PHE A 23 -14.91 9.15 -1.33
N THR A 24 -14.24 10.28 -1.12
CA THR A 24 -13.64 11.07 -2.21
C THR A 24 -12.54 10.28 -2.90
N LEU A 25 -11.65 9.64 -2.13
CA LEU A 25 -10.57 8.80 -2.67
C LEU A 25 -11.11 7.58 -3.40
N PHE A 26 -12.17 6.94 -2.86
CA PHE A 26 -12.84 5.83 -3.55
C PHE A 26 -13.39 6.27 -4.91
N GLY A 27 -14.07 7.42 -4.98
CA GLY A 27 -14.60 7.96 -6.23
C GLY A 27 -13.50 8.24 -7.26
N VAL A 28 -12.39 8.87 -6.84
CA VAL A 28 -11.22 9.10 -7.71
C VAL A 28 -10.62 7.78 -8.19
N TYR A 29 -10.54 6.77 -7.33
CA TYR A 29 -9.97 5.49 -7.69
C TYR A 29 -10.84 4.69 -8.67
N VAL A 30 -12.16 4.70 -8.47
CA VAL A 30 -13.12 4.12 -9.43
C VAL A 30 -13.04 4.84 -10.77
N TRP A 31 -12.95 6.17 -10.76
CA TRP A 31 -12.75 6.95 -11.97
C TRP A 31 -11.48 6.53 -12.74
N GLU A 32 -10.36 6.39 -12.03
CA GLU A 32 -9.09 5.94 -12.62
C GLU A 32 -9.22 4.53 -13.24
N LEU A 33 -9.93 3.62 -12.57
CA LEU A 33 -10.20 2.28 -13.09
C LEU A 33 -11.04 2.27 -14.36
N LEU A 34 -12.09 3.08 -14.41
CA LEU A 34 -12.94 3.20 -15.60
C LEU A 34 -12.14 3.75 -16.79
N VAL A 35 -11.33 4.79 -16.57
CA VAL A 35 -10.47 5.36 -17.62
C VAL A 35 -9.38 4.38 -18.09
N THR A 36 -8.85 3.56 -17.17
CA THR A 36 -7.78 2.59 -17.49
C THR A 36 -8.34 1.24 -17.97
N TRP A 37 -9.66 1.07 -18.02
CA TRP A 37 -10.31 -0.22 -18.31
C TRP A 37 -9.92 -0.76 -19.69
N ASP A 38 -9.87 0.09 -20.71
CA ASP A 38 -9.47 -0.30 -22.07
C ASP A 38 -8.04 -0.87 -22.13
N PHE A 39 -7.15 -0.32 -21.30
CA PHE A 39 -5.77 -0.79 -21.20
C PHE A 39 -5.70 -2.18 -20.55
N GLU A 40 -6.46 -2.40 -19.48
CA GLU A 40 -6.53 -3.70 -18.80
C GLU A 40 -7.19 -4.78 -19.67
N TRP A 41 -8.28 -4.44 -20.34
CA TRP A 41 -8.96 -5.34 -21.27
C TRP A 41 -8.04 -5.70 -22.45
N SER A 42 -7.26 -4.74 -22.95
CA SER A 42 -6.24 -4.99 -23.98
C SER A 42 -5.09 -5.89 -23.49
N LEU A 43 -4.74 -5.85 -22.21
CA LEU A 43 -3.75 -6.72 -21.57
C LEU A 43 -4.28 -8.14 -21.37
N LEU A 44 -5.51 -8.28 -20.89
CA LEU A 44 -6.18 -9.56 -20.69
C LEU A 44 -6.46 -10.27 -22.02
N THR A 45 -6.85 -9.52 -23.05
CA THR A 45 -7.10 -10.02 -24.42
C THR A 45 -5.81 -10.27 -25.21
N ARG A 46 -4.63 -10.16 -24.58
CA ARG A 46 -3.32 -10.46 -25.18
C ARG A 46 -2.95 -9.64 -26.44
N ARG A 47 -3.64 -8.53 -26.72
CA ARG A 47 -3.45 -7.75 -27.96
C ARG A 47 -2.19 -6.86 -27.96
N ARG A 48 -1.51 -6.71 -26.83
CA ARG A 48 -0.25 -5.94 -26.69
C ARG A 48 0.91 -6.83 -26.22
N ASN A 49 2.12 -6.49 -26.65
CA ASN A 49 3.35 -7.25 -26.36
C ASN A 49 3.54 -7.45 -24.84
N PHE A 50 3.65 -8.72 -24.45
CA PHE A 50 3.84 -9.20 -23.08
C PHE A 50 5.18 -8.69 -22.51
N ARG A 51 5.15 -7.53 -21.85
CA ARG A 51 6.28 -7.10 -21.02
C ARG A 51 6.09 -7.69 -19.62
N TRP A 52 6.95 -8.64 -19.28
CA TRP A 52 7.00 -9.37 -18.00
C TRP A 52 6.71 -8.54 -16.73
N PRO A 53 7.16 -7.27 -16.59
CA PRO A 53 6.87 -6.46 -15.39
C PRO A 53 5.42 -5.94 -15.31
N LEU A 54 4.73 -5.80 -16.45
CA LEU A 54 3.35 -5.28 -16.50
C LEU A 54 2.29 -6.38 -16.34
N VAL A 55 2.64 -7.64 -16.58
CA VAL A 55 1.71 -8.80 -16.51
C VAL A 55 1.84 -9.56 -15.19
N SER A 56 2.66 -9.10 -14.24
CA SER A 56 2.79 -9.80 -12.97
C SER A 56 1.42 -9.82 -12.26
N PRO A 57 0.96 -10.97 -11.74
CA PRO A 57 -0.34 -11.07 -11.06
C PRO A 57 -0.43 -10.10 -9.88
N PHE A 58 0.70 -9.74 -9.27
CA PHE A 58 0.81 -8.75 -8.21
C PHE A 58 0.34 -7.36 -8.62
N PHE A 59 0.51 -6.94 -9.88
CA PHE A 59 0.05 -5.61 -10.32
C PHE A 59 -1.48 -5.51 -10.28
N PHE A 60 -2.16 -6.49 -10.87
CA PHE A 60 -3.62 -6.56 -10.84
C PHE A 60 -4.15 -6.82 -9.43
N LEU A 61 -3.51 -7.73 -8.69
CA LEU A 61 -3.89 -8.03 -7.31
C LEU A 61 -3.79 -6.80 -6.40
N CYS A 62 -2.73 -6.00 -6.52
CA CYS A 62 -2.59 -4.74 -5.79
C CYS A 62 -3.79 -3.82 -6.02
N ARG A 63 -4.22 -3.67 -7.29
CA ARG A 63 -5.28 -2.75 -7.69
C ARG A 63 -6.65 -3.19 -7.16
N TYR A 64 -6.99 -4.46 -7.34
CA TYR A 64 -8.24 -5.00 -6.84
C TYR A 64 -8.27 -5.10 -5.31
N CYS A 65 -7.16 -5.43 -4.65
CA CYS A 65 -7.07 -5.39 -3.19
C CYS A 65 -7.30 -3.98 -2.64
N MET A 66 -6.78 -2.93 -3.30
CA MET A 66 -6.98 -1.55 -2.88
C MET A 66 -8.45 -1.12 -3.02
N LEU A 67 -9.12 -1.52 -4.11
CA LEU A 67 -10.57 -1.33 -4.27
C LEU A 67 -11.36 -2.01 -3.14
N LEU A 68 -11.05 -3.28 -2.87
CA LEU A 68 -11.72 -4.06 -1.85
C LEU A 68 -11.50 -3.49 -0.44
N ALA A 69 -10.32 -2.91 -0.19
CA ALA A 69 -10.04 -2.20 1.07
C ALA A 69 -10.91 -0.94 1.21
N PHE A 70 -11.01 -0.09 0.17
CA PHE A 70 -11.88 1.08 0.23
C PHE A 70 -13.37 0.70 0.41
N LEU A 71 -13.83 -0.33 -0.30
CA LEU A 71 -15.19 -0.83 -0.15
C LEU A 71 -15.43 -1.38 1.26
N GLY A 72 -14.47 -2.14 1.81
CA GLY A 72 -14.52 -2.65 3.17
C GLY A 72 -14.61 -1.55 4.23
N LEU A 73 -13.84 -0.47 4.06
CA LEU A 73 -13.89 0.70 4.94
C LEU A 73 -15.26 1.40 4.89
N ILE A 74 -15.81 1.63 3.69
CA ILE A 74 -17.13 2.26 3.52
C ILE A 74 -18.23 1.42 4.17
N LEU A 75 -18.18 0.09 4.00
CA LEU A 75 -19.11 -0.83 4.64
C LEU A 75 -18.99 -0.82 6.16
N SER A 76 -17.76 -0.69 6.67
CA SER A 76 -17.47 -0.63 8.12
C SER A 76 -18.13 0.59 8.78
N PHE A 77 -18.23 1.72 8.06
CA PHE A 77 -18.93 2.90 8.55
C PHE A 77 -20.46 2.80 8.49
N SER A 78 -20.99 1.99 7.57
CA SER A 78 -22.43 1.92 7.28
C SER A 78 -23.18 0.91 8.14
N ILE A 79 -22.52 -0.18 8.56
CA ILE A 79 -23.16 -1.32 9.23
C ILE A 79 -22.85 -1.30 10.73
N LYS A 80 -23.87 -1.14 11.58
CA LYS A 80 -23.73 -1.10 13.04
C LYS A 80 -24.37 -2.27 13.81
N GLU A 81 -25.00 -3.22 13.12
CA GLU A 81 -25.97 -4.11 13.79
C GLU A 81 -25.48 -5.54 14.08
N LYS A 82 -24.29 -5.96 13.61
CA LYS A 82 -23.78 -7.32 13.85
C LYS A 82 -22.28 -7.38 14.16
N ALA A 83 -21.95 -7.72 15.40
CA ALA A 83 -20.58 -7.88 15.88
C ALA A 83 -19.74 -8.88 15.06
N SER A 84 -20.32 -10.02 14.69
CA SER A 84 -19.61 -11.08 13.96
C SER A 84 -19.27 -10.70 12.53
N PHE A 85 -20.19 -10.02 11.83
CA PHE A 85 -19.97 -9.52 10.48
C PHE A 85 -18.92 -8.41 10.46
N PHE A 86 -18.96 -7.51 11.45
CA PHE A 86 -18.00 -6.43 11.58
C PHE A 86 -16.58 -6.95 11.84
N HIS A 87 -16.43 -7.97 12.69
CA HIS A 87 -15.13 -8.62 12.90
C HIS A 87 -14.57 -9.21 11.60
N ALA A 88 -15.40 -9.97 10.87
CA ALA A 88 -14.99 -10.55 9.58
C ALA A 88 -14.62 -9.46 8.55
N LEU A 89 -15.36 -8.36 8.50
CA LEU A 89 -15.11 -7.24 7.60
C LEU A 89 -13.77 -6.54 7.90
N ASN A 90 -13.46 -6.32 9.18
CA ASN A 90 -12.19 -5.69 9.55
C ASN A 90 -10.98 -6.61 9.33
N THR A 91 -11.13 -7.91 9.59
CA THR A 91 -10.09 -8.89 9.25
C THR A 91 -9.88 -8.93 7.74
N PHE A 92 -10.95 -8.92 6.95
CA PHE A 92 -10.87 -8.83 5.50
C PHE A 92 -10.19 -7.53 5.04
N ASN A 93 -10.54 -6.39 5.63
CA ASN A 93 -9.94 -5.09 5.29
C ASN A 93 -8.45 -5.02 5.65
N SER A 94 -8.05 -5.59 6.79
CA SER A 94 -6.64 -5.73 7.16
C SER A 94 -5.89 -6.61 6.16
N TRP A 95 -6.51 -7.73 5.76
CA TRP A 95 -5.92 -8.62 4.76
C TRP A 95 -5.76 -7.91 3.40
N THR A 96 -6.79 -7.27 2.87
CA THR A 96 -6.72 -6.57 1.58
C THR A 96 -5.73 -5.40 1.61
N GLY A 97 -5.68 -4.64 2.71
CA GLY A 97 -4.73 -3.54 2.90
C GLY A 97 -3.27 -4.02 2.91
N ASN A 98 -2.94 -4.99 3.75
CA ASN A 98 -1.59 -5.56 3.82
C ASN A 98 -1.19 -6.26 2.50
N MET A 99 -2.15 -6.90 1.82
CA MET A 99 -1.89 -7.54 0.52
C MET A 99 -1.60 -6.51 -0.57
N SER A 100 -2.29 -5.37 -0.56
CA SER A 100 -2.02 -4.27 -1.49
C SER A 100 -0.58 -3.75 -1.33
N ILE A 101 -0.14 -3.52 -0.09
CA ILE A 101 1.24 -3.12 0.23
C ILE A 101 2.24 -4.17 -0.27
N LEU A 102 2.03 -5.44 0.06
CA LEU A 102 2.86 -6.57 -0.37
C LEU A 102 3.05 -6.59 -1.90
N CYS A 103 1.94 -6.44 -2.62
CA CYS A 103 1.91 -6.49 -4.07
C CYS A 103 2.60 -5.28 -4.70
N ALA A 104 2.39 -4.08 -4.14
CA ALA A 104 3.03 -2.85 -4.61
C ALA A 104 4.56 -2.94 -4.50
N SER A 105 5.09 -3.28 -3.32
CA SER A 105 6.54 -3.40 -3.10
C SER A 105 7.16 -4.53 -3.94
N THR A 106 6.45 -5.66 -4.08
CA THR A 106 6.89 -6.76 -4.96
C THR A 106 6.94 -6.34 -6.44
N SER A 107 5.97 -5.55 -6.91
CA SER A 107 5.97 -5.03 -8.28
C SER A 107 7.18 -4.13 -8.56
N LEU A 108 7.53 -3.26 -7.60
CA LEU A 108 8.71 -2.40 -7.68
C LEU A 108 10.01 -3.22 -7.69
N MET A 109 10.09 -4.25 -6.85
CA MET A 109 11.22 -5.18 -6.82
C MET A 109 11.41 -5.88 -8.17
N LEU A 110 10.33 -6.41 -8.77
CA LEU A 110 10.38 -7.10 -10.06
C LEU A 110 10.88 -6.18 -11.19
N ARG A 111 10.44 -4.90 -11.20
CA ARG A 111 10.94 -3.89 -12.14
C ARG A 111 12.44 -3.65 -11.96
N THR A 112 12.91 -3.58 -10.73
CA THR A 112 14.33 -3.40 -10.40
C THR A 112 15.17 -4.60 -10.84
N ILE A 113 14.69 -5.83 -10.61
CA ILE A 113 15.35 -7.06 -11.07
C ILE A 113 15.49 -7.09 -12.60
N ALA A 114 14.45 -6.65 -13.31
CA ALA A 114 14.48 -6.56 -14.77
C ALA A 114 15.52 -5.55 -15.26
N LEU A 115 15.68 -4.42 -14.57
CA LEU A 115 16.66 -3.39 -14.91
C LEU A 115 18.11 -3.87 -14.76
N TRP A 116 18.35 -4.75 -13.79
CA TRP A 116 19.66 -5.37 -13.53
C TRP A 116 19.92 -6.64 -14.38
N GLU A 117 19.19 -6.84 -15.48
CA GLU A 117 19.31 -7.99 -16.39
C GLU A 117 19.32 -9.34 -15.67
N ARG A 118 18.56 -9.45 -14.56
CA ARG A 118 18.45 -10.69 -13.77
C ARG A 118 19.79 -11.21 -13.22
N ARG A 119 20.73 -10.33 -12.85
CA ARG A 119 21.94 -10.73 -12.11
C ARG A 119 21.55 -11.51 -10.85
N LYS A 120 22.03 -12.75 -10.74
CA LYS A 120 21.67 -13.71 -9.66
C LYS A 120 21.91 -13.15 -8.26
N LEU A 121 22.98 -12.37 -8.07
CA LEU A 121 23.30 -11.75 -6.77
C LEU A 121 22.21 -10.77 -6.31
N ILE A 122 21.72 -9.92 -7.22
CA ILE A 122 20.69 -8.93 -6.89
C ILE A 122 19.33 -9.61 -6.67
N ILE A 123 19.04 -10.64 -7.46
CA ILE A 123 17.85 -11.48 -7.23
C ILE A 123 17.92 -12.13 -5.84
N ALA A 124 19.08 -12.66 -5.43
CA ALA A 124 19.23 -13.28 -4.12
C ALA A 124 19.05 -12.26 -2.98
N ILE A 125 19.67 -11.08 -3.08
CA ILE A 125 19.55 -10.03 -2.06
C ILE A 125 18.11 -9.50 -1.98
N LEU A 126 17.52 -9.09 -3.11
CA LEU A 126 16.16 -8.55 -3.11
C LEU A 126 15.12 -9.62 -2.77
N GLY A 127 15.32 -10.86 -3.22
CA GLY A 127 14.44 -11.98 -2.93
C GLY A 127 14.42 -12.35 -1.45
N THR A 128 15.58 -12.35 -0.78
CA THR A 128 15.65 -12.61 0.68
C THR A 128 14.97 -11.51 1.49
N LEU A 129 15.20 -10.24 1.14
CA LEU A 129 14.49 -9.10 1.73
C LEU A 129 12.96 -9.19 1.50
N CYS A 130 12.54 -9.61 0.30
CA CYS A 130 11.12 -9.79 -0.02
C CYS A 130 10.47 -10.87 0.84
N LEU A 131 11.14 -12.01 1.06
CA LEU A 131 10.61 -13.07 1.92
C LEU A 131 10.46 -12.63 3.38
N ALA A 132 11.41 -11.82 3.88
CA ALA A 132 11.32 -11.21 5.20
C ALA A 132 10.12 -10.23 5.28
N HIS A 133 9.94 -9.40 4.26
CA HIS A 133 8.79 -8.48 4.16
C HIS A 133 7.45 -9.23 4.14
N TRP A 134 7.38 -10.31 3.36
CA TRP A 134 6.19 -11.15 3.27
C TRP A 134 5.82 -11.78 4.60
N SER A 135 6.81 -12.28 5.34
CA SER A 135 6.60 -12.92 6.64
C SER A 135 6.08 -11.92 7.68
N LEU A 136 6.60 -10.69 7.66
CA LEU A 136 6.18 -9.62 8.57
C LEU A 136 4.73 -9.16 8.29
N LEU A 137 4.40 -8.96 7.01
CA LEU A 137 3.04 -8.58 6.59
C LEU A 137 2.03 -9.70 6.84
N TYR A 138 2.40 -10.95 6.58
CA TYR A 138 1.55 -12.10 6.86
C TYR A 138 1.22 -12.20 8.35
N ARG A 139 2.20 -11.96 9.23
CA ARG A 139 1.96 -11.89 10.68
C ARG A 139 1.00 -10.76 11.04
N THR A 140 1.12 -9.61 10.38
CA THR A 140 0.25 -8.44 10.63
C THR A 140 -1.20 -8.66 10.16
N MET A 141 -1.41 -9.46 9.10
CA MET A 141 -2.75 -9.78 8.57
C MET A 141 -3.66 -10.51 9.57
N PHE A 142 -3.10 -11.40 10.40
CA PHE A 142 -3.88 -12.26 11.30
C PHE A 142 -3.97 -11.76 12.76
N VAL A 143 -3.29 -10.66 13.09
CA VAL A 143 -3.21 -10.13 14.48
C VAL A 143 -4.34 -9.15 14.81
N VAL A 144 -5.24 -8.84 13.87
CA VAL A 144 -6.35 -7.90 14.13
C VAL A 144 -7.40 -8.53 15.05
N VAL A 145 -7.48 -8.01 16.28
CA VAL A 145 -8.54 -8.32 17.24
C VAL A 145 -9.51 -7.13 17.29
N SER A 146 -10.78 -7.38 16.98
CA SER A 146 -11.85 -6.40 17.19
C SER A 146 -12.76 -6.88 18.31
N GLU A 147 -12.99 -6.03 19.31
CA GLU A 147 -13.95 -6.32 20.37
C GLU A 147 -15.21 -5.46 20.20
N TRP A 148 -16.34 -6.00 20.63
CA TRP A 148 -17.61 -5.28 20.64
C TRP A 148 -17.63 -4.34 21.85
N ASP A 149 -17.81 -3.03 21.61
CA ASP A 149 -18.00 -2.06 22.71
C ASP A 149 -19.51 -1.93 23.03
N PRO A 150 -19.96 -2.40 24.21
CA PRO A 150 -21.35 -2.31 24.61
C PRO A 150 -21.81 -0.87 24.94
N ILE A 151 -20.90 0.08 25.11
CA ILE A 151 -21.23 1.47 25.48
C ILE A 151 -21.64 2.28 24.24
N THR A 152 -20.93 2.12 23.14
CA THR A 152 -21.20 2.85 21.89
C THR A 152 -22.11 2.08 20.93
N ASN A 153 -22.58 0.87 21.30
CA ASN A 153 -23.29 -0.06 20.42
C ASN A 153 -22.58 -0.22 19.07
N SER A 154 -21.25 -0.24 19.09
CA SER A 154 -20.42 -0.34 17.91
C SER A 154 -19.25 -1.24 18.21
N CYS A 155 -18.85 -2.03 17.23
CA CYS A 155 -17.60 -2.76 17.35
C CYS A 155 -16.44 -1.82 17.01
N ALA A 156 -15.38 -1.85 17.81
CA ALA A 156 -14.18 -1.06 17.61
C ALA A 156 -12.99 -1.99 17.44
N VAL A 157 -11.99 -1.56 16.67
CA VAL A 157 -10.72 -2.29 16.57
C VAL A 157 -9.94 -2.02 17.86
N VAL A 158 -10.00 -2.95 18.81
CA VAL A 158 -9.48 -2.75 20.18
C VAL A 158 -7.98 -3.04 20.29
N GLN A 159 -7.43 -3.89 19.43
CA GLN A 159 -6.01 -4.20 19.48
C GLN A 159 -5.38 -4.27 18.09
N THR A 160 -4.59 -3.24 17.78
CA THR A 160 -3.38 -3.39 16.98
C THR A 160 -2.25 -2.92 17.86
N ASP A 161 -1.35 -3.81 18.26
CA ASP A 161 -0.17 -3.41 19.04
C ASP A 161 0.56 -2.29 18.27
N PRO A 162 0.60 -1.06 18.79
CA PRO A 162 1.17 0.06 18.06
C PRO A 162 2.66 -0.17 17.75
N SER A 163 3.32 -1.01 18.54
CA SER A 163 4.68 -1.49 18.30
C SER A 163 4.80 -2.34 17.03
N MET A 164 3.89 -3.29 16.81
CA MET A 164 3.88 -4.15 15.61
C MET A 164 3.56 -3.33 14.35
N LEU A 165 2.58 -2.42 14.43
CA LEU A 165 2.28 -1.50 13.33
C LEU A 165 3.49 -0.64 12.96
N ASN A 166 4.18 -0.06 13.97
CA ASN A 166 5.38 0.73 13.73
C ASN A 166 6.48 -0.09 13.08
N ILE A 167 6.77 -1.29 13.60
CA ILE A 167 7.79 -2.18 13.03
C ILE A 167 7.46 -2.51 11.58
N THR A 168 6.22 -2.89 11.28
CA THR A 168 5.78 -3.19 9.91
C THR A 168 5.90 -2.00 8.98
N PHE A 169 5.56 -0.80 9.47
CA PHE A 169 5.68 0.43 8.71
C PHE A 169 7.15 0.79 8.41
N PHE A 170 8.02 0.83 9.43
CA PHE A 170 9.44 1.15 9.25
C PHE A 170 10.17 0.11 8.38
N PHE A 171 9.85 -1.17 8.56
CA PHE A 171 10.43 -2.21 7.74
C PHE A 171 10.01 -2.10 6.27
N THR A 172 8.72 -1.85 6.01
CA THR A 172 8.21 -1.65 4.63
C THR A 172 8.87 -0.44 3.97
N MET A 173 8.96 0.68 4.68
CA MET A 173 9.66 1.86 4.20
C MET A 173 11.13 1.60 3.88
N GLY A 174 11.85 0.92 4.77
CA GLY A 174 13.25 0.58 4.56
C GLY A 174 13.43 -0.34 3.36
N PHE A 175 12.57 -1.35 3.20
CA PHE A 175 12.57 -2.25 2.06
C PHE A 175 12.37 -1.50 0.74
N ASP A 176 11.34 -0.66 0.68
CA ASP A 176 11.05 0.16 -0.49
C ASP A 176 12.21 1.11 -0.81
N PHE A 177 12.79 1.76 0.21
CA PHE A 177 13.95 2.64 0.04
C PHE A 177 15.16 1.91 -0.53
N ILE A 178 15.47 0.70 -0.05
CA ILE A 178 16.54 -0.13 -0.60
C ILE A 178 16.26 -0.40 -2.08
N ILE A 179 15.05 -0.82 -2.44
CA ILE A 179 14.69 -1.06 -3.85
C ILE A 179 14.92 0.19 -4.69
N LEU A 180 14.48 1.36 -4.23
CA LEU A 180 14.68 2.63 -4.93
C LEU A 180 16.16 2.94 -5.16
N VAL A 181 17.01 2.77 -4.15
CA VAL A 181 18.45 3.01 -4.27
C VAL A 181 19.04 2.09 -5.34
N PHE A 182 18.66 0.81 -5.33
CA PHE A 182 19.08 -0.15 -6.37
C PHE A 182 18.53 0.21 -7.76
N THR A 183 17.29 0.70 -7.87
CA THR A 183 16.72 1.20 -9.14
C THR A 183 17.50 2.40 -9.64
N ALA A 184 17.79 3.37 -8.77
CA ALA A 184 18.51 4.60 -9.09
C ALA A 184 19.94 4.31 -9.55
N ILE A 185 20.67 3.42 -8.84
CA ILE A 185 22.04 3.02 -9.22
C ILE A 185 22.06 2.35 -10.60
N ALA A 186 21.17 1.39 -10.86
CA ALA A 186 21.11 0.75 -12.16
C ALA A 186 20.80 1.75 -13.29
N LEU A 187 19.96 2.73 -13.00
CA LEU A 187 19.58 3.73 -13.98
C LEU A 187 20.70 4.74 -14.25
N LEU A 188 21.45 5.16 -13.22
CA LEU A 188 22.62 6.02 -13.36
C LEU A 188 23.77 5.31 -14.08
N SER A 189 23.94 4.00 -13.85
CA SER A 189 24.95 3.18 -14.52
C SER A 189 24.72 3.07 -16.04
N ARG A 190 23.46 3.14 -16.50
CA ARG A 190 23.10 3.04 -17.93
C ARG A 190 23.07 4.38 -18.67
N HIS A 191 24.14 5.15 -18.56
CA HIS A 191 24.33 6.49 -19.13
C HIS A 191 24.07 6.61 -20.66
N SER A 192 23.98 5.51 -21.41
CA SER A 192 23.94 5.49 -22.88
C SER A 192 22.55 5.31 -23.53
N ILE A 193 21.47 5.01 -22.80
CA ILE A 193 20.10 4.87 -23.36
C ILE A 193 19.28 6.07 -22.91
N ARG A 194 19.68 7.24 -23.40
CA ARG A 194 19.51 8.54 -22.76
C ARG A 194 18.50 9.37 -23.55
N THR A 195 17.22 9.30 -23.16
CA THR A 195 16.25 10.44 -23.16
C THR A 195 14.84 9.99 -22.80
N ASP A 196 14.23 9.09 -23.57
CA ASP A 196 12.79 8.77 -23.40
C ASP A 196 12.51 7.83 -22.23
N LEU A 197 13.30 6.77 -22.08
CA LEU A 197 13.09 5.80 -21.00
C LEU A 197 13.48 6.37 -19.63
N TRP A 198 14.45 7.29 -19.62
CA TRP A 198 14.86 8.06 -18.45
C TRP A 198 13.77 9.06 -18.06
N LYS A 199 13.22 9.85 -18.99
CA LYS A 199 12.09 10.75 -18.70
C LYS A 199 10.87 9.98 -18.19
N LEU A 200 10.43 8.94 -18.90
CA LEU A 200 9.22 8.20 -18.53
C LEU A 200 9.34 7.52 -17.14
N LEU A 201 10.51 6.94 -16.82
CA LEU A 201 10.67 6.20 -15.57
C LEU A 201 11.03 7.11 -14.37
N PHE A 202 11.80 8.18 -14.59
CA PHE A 202 12.19 9.13 -13.53
C PHE A 202 11.07 10.12 -13.21
N GLN A 203 10.38 10.63 -14.23
CA GLN A 203 9.37 11.68 -14.09
C GLN A 203 8.05 11.13 -13.52
N ASP A 204 7.62 9.93 -13.94
CA ASP A 204 6.33 9.38 -13.50
C ASP A 204 6.43 8.43 -12.30
N GLY A 205 7.56 7.71 -12.14
CA GLY A 205 7.71 6.67 -11.11
C GLY A 205 8.56 7.09 -9.91
N LEU A 206 9.80 7.51 -10.15
CA LEU A 206 10.79 7.70 -9.09
C LEU A 206 10.54 8.97 -8.26
N VAL A 207 10.20 10.09 -8.91
CA VAL A 207 9.89 11.35 -8.21
C VAL A 207 8.65 11.21 -7.34
N TYR A 208 7.59 10.59 -7.86
CA TYR A 208 6.36 10.33 -7.09
C TYR A 208 6.65 9.46 -5.86
N PHE A 209 7.48 8.45 -6.02
CA PHE A 209 7.85 7.55 -4.93
C PHE A 209 8.76 8.23 -3.89
N LEU A 210 9.73 9.05 -4.30
CA LEU A 210 10.57 9.84 -3.38
C LEU A 210 9.77 10.89 -2.61
N ALA A 211 8.83 11.56 -3.28
CA ALA A 211 7.91 12.50 -2.65
C ALA A 211 7.01 11.79 -1.63
N SER A 212 6.45 10.63 -2.00
CA SER A 212 5.65 9.80 -1.10
C SER A 212 6.48 9.31 0.09
N PHE A 213 7.70 8.83 -0.14
CA PHE A 213 8.62 8.40 0.93
C PHE A 213 8.92 9.54 1.91
N SER A 214 9.28 10.72 1.39
CA SER A 214 9.56 11.90 2.22
C SER A 214 8.34 12.30 3.06
N THR A 215 7.16 12.31 2.44
CA THR A 215 5.89 12.66 3.10
C THR A 215 5.52 11.66 4.18
N ASN A 216 5.79 10.36 3.97
CA ASN A 216 5.50 9.33 4.96
C ASN A 216 6.58 9.23 6.06
N CYS A 217 7.84 9.61 5.79
CA CYS A 217 8.91 9.65 6.80
C CYS A 217 8.70 10.74 7.84
N ILE A 218 8.16 11.89 7.45
CA ILE A 218 7.89 13.02 8.37
C ILE A 218 7.01 12.62 9.56
N PRO A 219 5.81 12.02 9.39
CA PRO A 219 4.99 11.57 10.50
C PRO A 219 5.62 10.41 11.28
N ALA A 220 6.42 9.55 10.63
CA ALA A 220 7.10 8.45 11.29
C ALA A 220 8.15 8.93 12.31
N VAL A 221 8.96 9.92 11.93
CA VAL A 221 9.97 10.53 12.80
C VAL A 221 9.30 11.33 13.92
N ARG A 222 8.24 12.08 13.60
CA ARG A 222 7.45 12.83 14.59
C ARG A 222 6.69 11.95 15.60
N ARG A 223 6.53 10.65 15.34
CA ARG A 223 5.91 9.71 16.27
C ARG A 223 6.89 9.11 17.27
N ILE A 224 8.21 9.18 16.98
CA ILE A 224 9.28 8.65 17.83
C ILE A 224 9.83 9.73 18.78
N ILE A 225 9.83 11.00 18.34
CA ILE A 225 10.26 12.19 19.12
C ILE A 225 9.07 12.77 19.86
#